data_AF-A0A6L7HUH9-F1
#
_entry.id   AF-A0A6L7HUH9-F1
#
_cell.length_a   1.000
_cell.length_b   1.000
_cell.length_c   1.000
_cell.angle_alpha   90.00
_cell.angle_beta   90.00
_cell.angle_gamma   90.00
#
_symmetry.space_group_name_H-M   'P 1'
#
loop_
_entity.id
_entity.type
_entity.pdbx_description
1 polymer ?
#
loop_
_entity_poly.entity_id
_entity_poly.type
_entity_poly.pdbx_seq_one_letter_code
_entity_poly.pdbx_strand_id
1 'polypeptide(L)'
;MRSTLRTLSNYTLLFGSLCLTANSSAEGNNREDDEIARILDKHPNCIETTLAPISLTLTSKKYPAETRPLESEAFKAALTQLTQQATDKGAEVIVLTQVSNHILSKSKAKRLSQRSSQETVKVTQLKTHLEAELYRLCEHDKSLSQQATSYDSNGYEIHQSQFEYTFEPPTPKSAAKLAAAKTLPPAIVSLDEGVYGATLGMKPEELYQLLGPASIELPLTSENFAWGYGRHLWFVFTKEHLAAISTDFGPLNSTGKNLIDYRDGFDDAPWLINGKIAYRTPITQVLHTLGLKQTKKGSNHLQLSDGDRQLVLNFDTFSQSGEAKPESLFTGFSLYQDRKALSVQGKQPSTDTLSPLLKQLTPSYSGERPGLKQIQKTYPTMAKLAISGDGEWWLLGNHLQLKFDDDTLHKVRVASGIYQQASDAALTELWDKMAIPSQKDKLLAQFQQANDEFDSVDIYEESYSLVAKYDSYDDDAALYELEITYF
;
A
#
# COMPACT_ATOMS: atom_id res chain seq x y z
N MET A 1 -10.37 29.02 -15.62
CA MET A 1 -10.75 27.87 -16.47
C MET A 1 -10.72 26.63 -15.59
N ARG A 2 -11.89 26.00 -15.37
CA ARG A 2 -12.08 24.87 -14.47
C ARG A 2 -11.57 23.59 -15.12
N SER A 3 -10.63 22.91 -14.46
CA SER A 3 -10.31 21.49 -14.71
C SER A 3 -10.92 20.71 -13.54
N THR A 4 -11.80 19.76 -13.86
CA THR A 4 -12.42 18.86 -12.89
C THR A 4 -11.84 17.47 -13.14
N LEU A 5 -10.93 17.03 -12.27
CA LEU A 5 -10.46 15.65 -12.21
C LEU A 5 -11.38 14.91 -11.25
N ARG A 6 -12.28 14.08 -11.81
CA ARG A 6 -13.01 13.06 -11.05
C ARG A 6 -12.10 11.85 -10.91
N THR A 7 -11.71 11.53 -9.69
CA THR A 7 -11.12 10.25 -9.31
C THR A 7 -12.22 9.19 -9.31
N LEU A 8 -12.04 8.13 -10.10
CA LEU A 8 -12.91 6.95 -10.08
C LEU A 8 -12.21 5.83 -9.30
N SER A 9 -12.92 5.43 -8.24
CA SER A 9 -13.01 4.17 -7.50
C SER A 9 -12.15 2.97 -7.91
N ASN A 10 -11.76 2.22 -6.86
CA ASN A 10 -10.99 0.99 -6.84
C ASN A 10 -11.63 -0.13 -7.70
N TYR A 11 -10.89 -0.63 -8.70
CA TYR A 11 -11.23 -1.88 -9.36
C TYR A 11 -10.76 -3.06 -8.51
N THR A 12 -11.74 -3.87 -8.09
CA THR A 12 -11.56 -5.19 -7.50
C THR A 12 -11.12 -6.15 -8.61
N LEU A 13 -9.90 -6.70 -8.52
CA LEU A 13 -9.43 -7.78 -9.38
C LEU A 13 -10.06 -9.11 -8.92
N LEU A 14 -11.16 -9.49 -9.55
CA LEU A 14 -11.75 -10.82 -9.41
C LEU A 14 -11.02 -11.79 -10.35
N PHE A 15 -10.25 -12.70 -9.76
CA PHE A 15 -9.69 -13.86 -10.46
C PHE A 15 -10.83 -14.81 -10.87
N GLY A 16 -11.13 -14.83 -12.18
CA GLY A 16 -12.08 -15.76 -12.79
C GLY A 16 -11.47 -17.14 -12.97
N SER A 17 -12.01 -18.11 -12.25
CA SER A 17 -11.66 -19.53 -12.29
C SER A 17 -11.95 -20.16 -13.66
N LEU A 18 -11.01 -20.96 -14.17
CA LEU A 18 -11.19 -21.84 -15.32
C LEU A 18 -12.31 -22.86 -15.04
N CYS A 19 -13.34 -22.86 -15.88
CA CYS A 19 -14.25 -24.00 -16.00
C CYS A 19 -14.22 -24.50 -17.45
N LEU A 20 -13.48 -25.60 -17.65
CA LEU A 20 -13.64 -26.52 -18.76
C LEU A 20 -15.07 -27.08 -18.71
N THR A 21 -15.88 -26.79 -19.72
CA THR A 21 -17.11 -27.55 -19.97
C THR A 21 -16.85 -28.52 -21.11
N ALA A 22 -17.03 -29.80 -20.79
CA ALA A 22 -16.93 -30.91 -21.71
C ALA A 22 -18.14 -30.98 -22.65
N ASN A 23 -17.87 -31.47 -23.85
CA ASN A 23 -18.82 -31.82 -24.89
C ASN A 23 -20.05 -32.58 -24.37
N SER A 24 -21.22 -32.25 -24.92
CA SER A 24 -22.25 -33.24 -25.17
C SER A 24 -22.75 -33.08 -26.61
N SER A 25 -22.52 -34.13 -27.38
CA SER A 25 -23.05 -34.40 -28.70
C SER A 25 -24.56 -34.60 -28.65
N ALA A 26 -25.28 -33.97 -29.55
CA ALA A 26 -26.62 -34.38 -29.94
C ALA A 26 -26.67 -34.50 -31.46
N GLU A 27 -26.60 -35.74 -31.93
CA GLU A 27 -27.01 -36.13 -33.28
C GLU A 27 -28.51 -35.92 -33.43
N GLY A 28 -28.91 -35.27 -34.52
CA GLY A 28 -30.30 -35.13 -34.96
C GLY A 28 -30.33 -35.02 -36.48
N ASN A 29 -30.74 -36.11 -37.12
CA ASN A 29 -30.74 -36.34 -38.56
C ASN A 29 -31.51 -35.30 -39.41
N ASN A 30 -30.84 -34.87 -40.48
CA ASN A 30 -31.30 -34.63 -41.85
C ASN A 30 -32.73 -34.11 -42.09
N ARG A 31 -32.80 -32.81 -42.39
CA ARG A 31 -33.44 -32.31 -43.61
C ARG A 31 -32.45 -31.36 -44.30
N GLU A 32 -32.24 -31.57 -45.60
CA GLU A 32 -31.51 -30.67 -46.49
C GLU A 32 -32.19 -29.29 -46.48
N ASP A 33 -31.76 -28.43 -45.56
CA ASP A 33 -31.80 -26.98 -45.77
C ASP A 33 -30.67 -26.70 -46.76
N ASP A 34 -30.99 -26.14 -47.93
CA ASP A 34 -30.00 -25.66 -48.91
C ASP A 34 -28.86 -24.96 -48.15
N GLU A 35 -27.64 -25.48 -48.24
CA GLU A 35 -26.50 -25.03 -47.44
C GLU A 35 -26.05 -23.65 -47.95
N ILE A 36 -26.76 -22.60 -47.53
CA ILE A 36 -26.49 -21.22 -47.93
C ILE A 36 -25.09 -20.83 -47.42
N ALA A 37 -24.29 -20.28 -48.32
CA ALA A 37 -22.95 -19.79 -48.03
C ALA A 37 -22.94 -18.84 -46.82
N ARG A 38 -22.01 -19.07 -45.89
CA ARG A 38 -21.93 -18.31 -44.63
C ARG A 38 -20.94 -17.15 -44.74
N ILE A 39 -21.30 -15.98 -44.21
CA ILE A 39 -20.36 -14.85 -44.06
C ILE A 39 -19.48 -15.10 -42.82
N LEU A 40 -18.18 -14.95 -42.95
CA LEU A 40 -17.22 -15.18 -41.87
C LEU A 40 -16.72 -13.87 -41.24
N ASP A 41 -16.56 -13.89 -39.91
CA ASP A 41 -15.93 -12.82 -39.13
C ASP A 41 -14.39 -12.97 -39.04
N LYS A 42 -13.87 -14.14 -39.45
CA LYS A 42 -12.44 -14.50 -39.43
C LYS A 42 -12.09 -15.31 -40.66
N HIS A 43 -10.85 -15.20 -41.14
CA HIS A 43 -10.41 -15.97 -42.31
C HIS A 43 -10.35 -17.47 -42.00
N PRO A 44 -10.72 -18.37 -42.94
CA PRO A 44 -10.58 -19.81 -42.75
C PRO A 44 -9.11 -20.23 -42.69
N ASN A 45 -8.80 -21.27 -41.91
CA ASN A 45 -7.44 -21.83 -41.84
C ASN A 45 -7.07 -22.65 -43.09
N CYS A 46 -8.06 -23.26 -43.75
CA CYS A 46 -7.86 -24.08 -44.95
C CYS A 46 -8.88 -23.73 -46.03
N ILE A 47 -8.39 -23.41 -47.23
CA ILE A 47 -9.19 -23.10 -48.42
C ILE A 47 -8.88 -24.19 -49.45
N GLU A 48 -9.89 -24.95 -49.86
CA GLU A 48 -9.77 -25.93 -50.93
C GLU A 48 -9.75 -25.24 -52.29
N THR A 49 -10.66 -24.29 -52.51
CA THR A 49 -10.77 -23.55 -53.77
C THR A 49 -11.24 -22.13 -53.52
N THR A 50 -10.54 -21.16 -54.12
CA THR A 50 -10.99 -19.78 -54.23
C THR A 50 -11.80 -19.59 -55.50
N LEU A 51 -13.03 -19.11 -55.36
CA LEU A 51 -13.95 -18.87 -56.47
C LEU A 51 -13.88 -17.40 -56.90
N ALA A 52 -14.39 -17.10 -58.10
CA ALA A 52 -14.41 -15.73 -58.62
C ALA A 52 -15.27 -14.82 -57.70
N PRO A 53 -14.76 -13.63 -57.32
CA PRO A 53 -15.44 -12.74 -56.37
C PRO A 53 -16.82 -12.30 -56.87
N ILE A 54 -17.69 -11.88 -55.96
CA ILE A 54 -18.99 -11.30 -56.26
C ILE A 54 -19.03 -9.84 -55.83
N SER A 55 -19.63 -9.01 -56.68
CA SER A 55 -19.97 -7.63 -56.39
C SER A 55 -21.48 -7.43 -56.62
N LEU A 56 -22.18 -6.96 -55.60
CA LEU A 56 -23.63 -6.79 -55.58
C LEU A 56 -23.98 -5.34 -55.28
N THR A 57 -24.79 -4.72 -56.13
CA THR A 57 -25.32 -3.37 -55.89
C THR A 57 -26.84 -3.39 -55.93
N LEU A 58 -27.48 -3.03 -54.82
CA LEU A 58 -28.93 -2.96 -54.70
C LEU A 58 -29.38 -1.56 -54.30
N THR A 59 -30.56 -1.16 -54.77
CA THR A 59 -31.19 0.11 -54.38
C THR A 59 -32.59 -0.13 -53.88
N SER A 60 -32.79 0.01 -52.57
CA SER A 60 -34.11 -0.09 -51.96
C SER A 60 -34.93 1.17 -52.27
N LYS A 61 -36.17 0.97 -52.73
CA LYS A 61 -37.10 2.06 -53.07
C LYS A 61 -37.77 2.68 -51.84
N LYS A 62 -37.69 2.03 -50.66
CA LYS A 62 -38.27 2.49 -49.39
C LYS A 62 -37.25 2.30 -48.27
N TYR A 63 -36.67 3.40 -47.80
CA TYR A 63 -35.75 3.40 -46.67
C TYR A 63 -36.22 4.42 -45.61
N PRO A 64 -36.51 3.99 -44.36
CA PRO A 64 -36.77 4.91 -43.26
C PRO A 64 -35.50 5.68 -42.91
N ALA A 65 -35.52 7.01 -43.01
CA ALA A 65 -34.34 7.84 -42.82
C ALA A 65 -33.75 7.79 -41.39
N GLU A 66 -34.53 7.33 -40.41
CA GLU A 66 -34.15 7.25 -38.99
C GLU A 66 -33.43 5.94 -38.63
N THR A 67 -33.48 4.92 -39.47
CA THR A 67 -32.77 3.65 -39.26
C THR A 67 -31.32 3.79 -39.73
N ARG A 68 -30.37 3.11 -39.07
CA ARG A 68 -28.98 3.01 -39.55
C ARG A 68 -28.92 2.05 -40.75
N PRO A 69 -28.10 2.33 -41.80
CA PRO A 69 -28.10 1.50 -43.01
C PRO A 69 -27.86 0.00 -42.75
N LEU A 70 -26.87 -0.33 -41.91
CA LEU A 70 -26.50 -1.71 -41.56
C LEU A 70 -27.58 -2.45 -40.75
N GLU A 71 -28.45 -1.72 -40.05
CA GLU A 71 -29.55 -2.30 -39.25
C GLU A 71 -30.85 -2.44 -40.06
N SER A 72 -30.88 -1.94 -41.31
CA SER A 72 -32.10 -1.91 -42.11
C SER A 72 -32.42 -3.25 -42.76
N GLU A 73 -33.72 -3.55 -42.89
CA GLU A 73 -34.19 -4.75 -43.61
C GLU A 73 -33.72 -4.78 -45.08
N ALA A 74 -33.54 -3.60 -45.69
CA ALA A 74 -32.98 -3.49 -47.03
C ALA A 74 -31.53 -4.00 -47.12
N PHE A 75 -30.72 -3.73 -46.09
CA PHE A 75 -29.34 -4.19 -46.01
C PHE A 75 -29.26 -5.69 -45.69
N LYS A 76 -30.08 -6.18 -44.75
CA LYS A 76 -30.19 -7.63 -44.48
C LYS A 76 -30.61 -8.43 -45.71
N ALA A 77 -31.57 -7.90 -46.49
CA ALA A 77 -31.97 -8.49 -47.76
C ALA A 77 -30.81 -8.47 -48.79
N ALA A 78 -29.96 -7.44 -48.77
CA ALA A 78 -28.78 -7.38 -49.63
C ALA A 78 -27.73 -8.44 -49.25
N LEU A 79 -27.46 -8.64 -47.95
CA LEU A 79 -26.60 -9.72 -47.48
C LEU A 79 -27.17 -11.10 -47.85
N THR A 80 -28.48 -11.30 -47.67
CA THR A 80 -29.14 -12.57 -48.03
C THR A 80 -29.07 -12.85 -49.54
N GLN A 81 -29.23 -11.81 -50.37
CA GLN A 81 -29.09 -11.97 -51.82
C GLN A 81 -27.63 -12.23 -52.23
N LEU A 82 -26.67 -11.66 -51.52
CA LEU A 82 -25.24 -11.93 -51.73
C LEU A 82 -24.89 -13.38 -51.39
N THR A 83 -25.34 -13.88 -50.24
CA THR A 83 -25.08 -15.26 -49.81
C THR A 83 -25.76 -16.26 -50.74
N GLN A 84 -26.98 -16.00 -51.20
CA GLN A 84 -27.63 -16.84 -52.21
C GLN A 84 -26.82 -16.90 -53.51
N GLN A 85 -26.39 -15.75 -54.06
CA GLN A 85 -25.58 -15.74 -55.28
C GLN A 85 -24.23 -16.44 -55.10
N ALA A 86 -23.64 -16.38 -53.91
CA ALA A 86 -22.42 -17.11 -53.61
C ALA A 86 -22.65 -18.63 -53.54
N THR A 87 -23.77 -19.04 -52.96
CA THR A 87 -24.21 -20.44 -52.89
C THR A 87 -24.44 -20.99 -54.30
N ASP A 88 -25.12 -20.24 -55.17
CA ASP A 88 -25.36 -20.62 -56.56
C ASP A 88 -24.04 -20.76 -57.36
N LYS A 89 -22.96 -20.09 -56.93
CA LYS A 89 -21.60 -20.24 -57.48
C LYS A 89 -20.79 -21.38 -56.84
N GLY A 90 -21.37 -22.13 -55.91
CA GLY A 90 -20.74 -23.25 -55.22
C GLY A 90 -19.81 -22.85 -54.06
N ALA A 91 -19.95 -21.65 -53.50
CA ALA A 91 -19.21 -21.26 -52.30
C ALA A 91 -19.85 -21.83 -51.03
N GLU A 92 -19.03 -22.29 -50.09
CA GLU A 92 -19.48 -22.69 -48.75
C GLU A 92 -19.43 -21.50 -47.78
N VAL A 93 -18.45 -20.60 -47.98
CA VAL A 93 -18.28 -19.41 -47.15
C VAL A 93 -17.89 -18.21 -47.99
N ILE A 94 -18.18 -17.02 -47.48
CA ILE A 94 -17.78 -15.75 -48.06
C ILE A 94 -17.13 -14.84 -47.03
N VAL A 95 -16.17 -14.04 -47.50
CA VAL A 95 -15.52 -12.99 -46.72
C VAL A 95 -15.85 -11.66 -47.38
N LEU A 96 -16.52 -10.77 -46.65
CA LEU A 96 -16.81 -9.42 -47.11
C LEU A 96 -15.51 -8.61 -47.20
N THR A 97 -15.25 -8.04 -48.37
CA THR A 97 -14.07 -7.20 -48.64
C THR A 97 -14.43 -5.74 -48.78
N GLN A 98 -15.69 -5.42 -49.09
CA GLN A 98 -16.17 -4.05 -49.15
C GLN A 98 -17.66 -3.97 -48.81
N VAL A 99 -18.02 -3.06 -47.90
CA VAL A 99 -19.41 -2.72 -47.57
C VAL A 99 -19.58 -1.21 -47.68
N SER A 100 -20.41 -0.76 -48.61
CA SER A 100 -20.73 0.66 -48.77
C SER A 100 -22.23 0.90 -48.82
N ASN A 101 -22.67 1.91 -48.07
CA ASN A 101 -24.07 2.30 -47.94
C ASN A 101 -24.23 3.79 -48.23
N HIS A 102 -25.01 4.11 -49.26
CA HIS A 102 -25.31 5.49 -49.66
C HIS A 102 -26.80 5.77 -49.57
N ILE A 103 -27.18 6.73 -48.73
CA ILE A 103 -28.56 7.20 -48.62
C ILE A 103 -28.82 8.24 -49.71
N LEU A 104 -29.73 7.95 -50.63
CA LEU A 104 -30.15 8.83 -51.71
C LEU A 104 -31.51 9.44 -51.38
N SER A 105 -31.60 10.77 -51.36
CA SER A 105 -32.88 11.48 -51.22
C SER A 105 -33.40 11.94 -52.58
N LYS A 106 -34.60 11.52 -52.98
CA LYS A 106 -35.26 11.95 -54.21
C LYS A 106 -36.60 12.61 -53.91
N SER A 107 -36.81 13.80 -54.44
CA SER A 107 -38.09 14.49 -54.39
C SER A 107 -38.98 14.02 -55.55
N LYS A 108 -40.17 13.49 -55.26
CA LYS A 108 -41.17 13.12 -56.27
C LYS A 108 -42.44 13.95 -56.10
N ALA A 109 -42.89 14.58 -57.18
CA ALA A 109 -44.20 15.23 -57.20
C ALA A 109 -45.30 14.16 -57.19
N LYS A 110 -46.16 14.18 -56.16
CA LYS A 110 -47.30 13.28 -56.03
C LYS A 110 -48.58 14.10 -56.22
N ARG A 111 -49.42 13.71 -57.19
CA ARG A 111 -50.78 14.27 -57.33
C ARG A 111 -51.70 13.51 -56.37
N LEU A 112 -52.35 14.23 -55.46
CA LEU A 112 -53.24 13.66 -54.44
C LEU A 112 -54.66 13.42 -54.95
N SER A 113 -55.13 14.13 -55.99
CA SER A 113 -56.36 13.82 -56.73
C SER A 113 -56.37 14.47 -58.13
N GLN A 114 -57.36 14.13 -58.98
CA GLN A 114 -57.51 14.70 -60.34
C GLN A 114 -57.72 16.23 -60.35
N ARG A 115 -57.97 16.88 -59.19
CA ARG A 115 -58.19 18.34 -59.08
C ARG A 115 -57.29 19.07 -58.08
N SER A 116 -56.25 18.44 -57.48
CA SER A 116 -55.39 19.11 -56.48
C SER A 116 -54.02 19.54 -57.01
N SER A 117 -53.41 20.52 -56.32
CA SER A 117 -52.03 20.96 -56.46
C SER A 117 -51.03 19.80 -56.23
N GLN A 118 -49.89 19.86 -56.92
CA GLN A 118 -48.80 18.89 -56.77
C GLN A 118 -48.05 19.14 -55.46
N GLU A 119 -47.95 18.13 -54.59
CA GLU A 119 -47.05 18.17 -53.43
C GLU A 119 -45.76 17.39 -53.71
N THR A 120 -44.64 17.94 -53.26
CA THR A 120 -43.32 17.32 -53.39
C THR A 120 -43.07 16.39 -52.19
N VAL A 121 -43.12 15.08 -52.41
CA VAL A 121 -42.82 14.09 -51.37
C VAL A 121 -41.34 13.70 -51.46
N LYS A 122 -40.59 13.83 -50.37
CA LYS A 122 -39.22 13.30 -50.27
C LYS A 122 -39.30 11.78 -50.06
N VAL A 123 -38.62 11.03 -50.93
CA VAL A 123 -38.46 9.58 -50.84
C VAL A 123 -36.99 9.29 -50.63
N THR A 124 -36.68 8.62 -49.53
CA THR A 124 -35.32 8.18 -49.21
C THR A 124 -35.13 6.75 -49.71
N GLN A 125 -34.00 6.52 -50.36
CA GLN A 125 -33.57 5.23 -50.91
C GLN A 125 -32.22 4.88 -50.30
N LEU A 126 -31.99 3.59 -50.02
CA LEU A 126 -30.66 3.10 -49.63
C LEU A 126 -30.06 2.38 -50.82
N LYS A 127 -28.89 2.84 -51.28
CA LYS A 127 -28.05 2.14 -52.24
C LYS A 127 -26.95 1.42 -51.46
N THR A 128 -26.98 0.10 -51.47
CA THR A 128 -26.00 -0.77 -50.81
C THR A 128 -25.13 -1.42 -51.87
N HIS A 129 -23.82 -1.40 -51.66
CA HIS A 129 -22.81 -2.05 -52.47
C HIS A 129 -22.00 -3.00 -51.57
N LEU A 130 -21.91 -4.26 -51.97
CA LEU A 130 -21.23 -5.33 -51.25
C LEU A 130 -20.27 -6.04 -52.20
N GLU A 131 -19.04 -6.24 -51.76
CA GLU A 131 -18.07 -7.11 -52.43
C GLU A 131 -17.62 -8.21 -51.47
N ALA A 132 -17.47 -9.42 -52.01
CA ALA A 132 -17.04 -10.57 -51.24
C ALA A 132 -16.12 -11.49 -52.05
N GLU A 133 -15.19 -12.10 -51.35
CA GLU A 133 -14.43 -13.27 -51.79
C GLU A 133 -15.17 -14.55 -51.39
N LEU A 134 -15.06 -15.56 -52.24
CA LEU A 134 -15.85 -16.79 -52.16
C LEU A 134 -14.91 -17.98 -52.04
N TYR A 135 -15.20 -18.87 -51.09
CA TYR A 135 -14.34 -20.00 -50.80
C TYR A 135 -15.13 -21.31 -50.65
N ARG A 136 -14.51 -22.40 -51.11
CA ARG A 136 -14.81 -23.76 -50.65
C ARG A 136 -13.76 -24.17 -49.63
N LEU A 137 -14.22 -24.74 -48.52
CA LEU A 137 -13.35 -25.14 -47.42
C LEU A 137 -12.85 -26.56 -47.62
N CYS A 138 -11.69 -26.87 -47.05
CA CYS A 138 -11.17 -28.23 -47.05
C CYS A 138 -12.11 -29.17 -46.26
N GLU A 139 -12.43 -30.36 -46.80
CA GLU A 139 -13.33 -31.32 -46.13
C GLU A 139 -12.86 -31.68 -44.71
N HIS A 140 -11.55 -31.72 -44.47
CA HIS A 140 -10.94 -32.13 -43.20
C HIS A 140 -10.62 -30.97 -42.24
N ASP A 141 -10.76 -29.71 -42.66
CA ASP A 141 -10.50 -28.55 -41.82
C ASP A 141 -11.40 -27.36 -42.22
N LYS A 142 -12.48 -27.18 -41.44
CA LYS A 142 -13.39 -26.03 -41.54
C LYS A 142 -13.14 -25.00 -40.42
N SER A 143 -12.00 -25.05 -39.75
CA SER A 143 -11.69 -24.13 -38.65
C SER A 143 -11.31 -22.73 -39.13
N LEU A 144 -11.53 -21.73 -38.28
CA LEU A 144 -11.22 -20.32 -38.57
C LEU A 144 -9.91 -19.90 -37.89
N SER A 145 -9.15 -19.04 -38.54
CA SER A 145 -7.92 -18.44 -38.03
C SER A 145 -8.20 -17.42 -36.93
N GLN A 146 -7.14 -16.92 -36.28
CA GLN A 146 -7.24 -15.77 -35.38
C GLN A 146 -7.28 -14.42 -36.12
N GLN A 147 -7.07 -14.43 -37.44
CA GLN A 147 -7.10 -13.22 -38.25
C GLN A 147 -8.56 -12.85 -38.56
N ALA A 148 -9.00 -11.71 -38.02
CA ALA A 148 -10.30 -11.14 -38.33
C ALA A 148 -10.38 -10.71 -39.80
N THR A 149 -11.57 -10.83 -40.39
CA THR A 149 -11.89 -10.26 -41.70
C THR A 149 -12.05 -8.74 -41.60
N SER A 150 -12.10 -8.04 -42.73
CA SER A 150 -12.33 -6.59 -42.75
C SER A 150 -13.73 -6.21 -42.26
N TYR A 151 -14.72 -7.10 -42.46
CA TYR A 151 -16.08 -6.92 -42.00
C TYR A 151 -16.62 -8.20 -41.35
N ASP A 152 -17.47 -8.07 -40.34
CA ASP A 152 -18.17 -9.18 -39.71
C ASP A 152 -19.34 -9.69 -40.59
N SER A 153 -19.97 -10.77 -40.13
CA SER A 153 -21.13 -11.42 -40.74
C SER A 153 -22.37 -10.53 -40.83
N ASN A 154 -22.41 -9.43 -40.10
CA ASN A 154 -23.45 -8.40 -40.16
C ASN A 154 -23.02 -7.20 -41.02
N GLY A 155 -21.83 -7.20 -41.62
CA GLY A 155 -21.31 -6.13 -42.46
C GLY A 155 -20.71 -4.93 -41.71
N TYR A 156 -20.45 -5.04 -40.40
CA TYR A 156 -19.72 -4.02 -39.64
C TYR A 156 -18.21 -4.17 -39.84
N GLU A 157 -17.51 -3.05 -39.99
CA GLU A 157 -16.06 -3.03 -40.14
C GLU A 157 -15.37 -3.43 -38.81
N ILE A 158 -14.43 -4.38 -38.87
CA ILE A 158 -13.69 -4.86 -37.70
C ILE A 158 -12.38 -4.05 -37.58
N HIS A 159 -12.24 -3.27 -36.49
CA HIS A 159 -10.99 -2.59 -36.16
C HIS A 159 -10.23 -3.36 -35.07
N GLN A 160 -8.95 -3.66 -35.31
CA GLN A 160 -8.05 -4.22 -34.28
C GLN A 160 -7.13 -3.14 -33.72
N SER A 161 -6.98 -3.09 -32.40
CA SER A 161 -6.03 -2.21 -31.70
C SER A 161 -5.22 -3.03 -30.71
N GLN A 162 -3.90 -2.81 -30.67
CA GLN A 162 -3.00 -3.41 -29.70
C GLN A 162 -2.51 -2.32 -28.74
N PHE A 163 -2.48 -2.64 -27.45
CA PHE A 163 -1.96 -1.76 -26.40
C PHE A 163 -0.84 -2.48 -25.66
N GLU A 164 0.27 -1.78 -25.42
CA GLU A 164 1.38 -2.24 -24.61
C GLU A 164 1.47 -1.34 -23.36
N TYR A 165 1.65 -1.94 -22.18
CA TYR A 165 1.77 -1.21 -20.91
C TYR A 165 3.07 -1.61 -20.21
N THR A 166 3.78 -0.62 -19.69
CA THR A 166 4.95 -0.79 -18.83
C THR A 166 4.61 -0.24 -17.45
N PHE A 167 4.89 -1.02 -16.40
CA PHE A 167 4.76 -0.58 -15.02
C PHE A 167 6.14 -0.53 -14.37
N GLU A 168 6.51 0.61 -13.81
CA GLU A 168 7.64 0.68 -12.88
C GLU A 168 7.14 0.28 -11.49
N PRO A 169 7.80 -0.68 -10.79
CA PRO A 169 7.42 -1.00 -9.43
C PRO A 169 7.60 0.25 -8.55
N PRO A 170 6.63 0.56 -7.67
CA PRO A 170 6.72 1.74 -6.84
C PRO A 170 7.96 1.65 -5.94
N THR A 171 8.78 2.69 -5.97
CA THR A 171 9.89 2.84 -5.02
C THR A 171 9.32 2.79 -3.59
N PRO A 172 9.86 1.93 -2.70
CA PRO A 172 9.40 1.88 -1.33
C PRO A 172 9.63 3.23 -0.65
N LYS A 173 8.55 3.96 -0.37
CA LYS A 173 8.63 5.31 0.22
C LYS A 173 8.72 5.29 1.76
N SER A 174 8.24 4.25 2.43
CA SER A 174 8.24 4.21 3.90
C SER A 174 9.55 3.68 4.47
N ALA A 175 9.96 4.21 5.63
CA ALA A 175 11.15 3.77 6.35
C ALA A 175 11.13 2.25 6.63
N ALA A 176 9.97 1.68 6.98
CA ALA A 176 9.81 0.25 7.19
C ALA A 176 10.18 -0.59 5.95
N LYS A 177 9.72 -0.20 4.76
CA LYS A 177 10.04 -0.93 3.52
C LYS A 177 11.51 -0.76 3.13
N LEU A 178 12.09 0.42 3.34
CA LEU A 178 13.51 0.67 3.11
C LEU A 178 14.39 -0.15 4.05
N ALA A 179 14.00 -0.26 5.32
CA ALA A 179 14.68 -1.10 6.30
C ALA A 179 14.60 -2.58 5.93
N ALA A 180 13.42 -3.08 5.55
CA ALA A 180 13.22 -4.47 5.17
C ALA A 180 14.01 -4.88 3.91
N ALA A 181 14.21 -3.95 2.98
CA ALA A 181 15.01 -4.17 1.77
C ALA A 181 16.53 -4.12 2.04
N LYS A 182 16.97 -3.68 3.23
CA LYS A 182 18.38 -3.49 3.54
C LYS A 182 19.04 -4.82 3.90
N THR A 183 20.08 -5.20 3.17
CA THR A 183 20.98 -6.27 3.60
C THR A 183 21.87 -5.78 4.74
N LEU A 184 21.73 -6.37 5.91
CA LEU A 184 22.51 -6.01 7.09
C LEU A 184 23.91 -6.67 7.06
N PRO A 185 24.95 -5.99 7.58
CA PRO A 185 26.25 -6.61 7.84
C PRO A 185 26.14 -7.77 8.83
N PRO A 186 27.18 -8.63 8.94
CA PRO A 186 27.25 -9.63 10.00
C PRO A 186 27.07 -9.00 11.37
N ALA A 187 26.28 -9.64 12.23
CA ALA A 187 26.01 -9.18 13.60
C ALA A 187 27.22 -9.44 14.53
N ILE A 188 28.39 -8.92 14.18
CA ILE A 188 29.60 -9.03 14.99
C ILE A 188 29.71 -7.80 15.89
N VAL A 189 30.14 -8.04 17.13
CA VAL A 189 30.44 -7.00 18.11
C VAL A 189 31.88 -7.15 18.57
N SER A 190 32.72 -6.15 18.35
CA SER A 190 34.10 -6.14 18.83
C SER A 190 34.60 -4.71 19.08
N LEU A 191 35.75 -4.58 19.73
CA LEU A 191 36.41 -3.28 19.91
C LEU A 191 36.88 -2.71 18.56
N ASP A 192 37.30 -3.55 17.63
CA ASP A 192 37.94 -3.15 16.36
C ASP A 192 36.94 -2.95 15.22
N GLU A 193 36.00 -3.88 15.04
CA GLU A 193 35.00 -3.83 13.97
C GLU A 193 33.70 -3.11 14.41
N GLY A 194 33.59 -2.76 15.70
CA GLY A 194 32.40 -2.12 16.23
C GLY A 194 31.21 -3.07 16.28
N VAL A 195 30.01 -2.59 15.93
CA VAL A 195 28.74 -3.33 16.01
C VAL A 195 28.06 -3.31 14.64
N TYR A 196 27.89 -4.47 14.00
CA TYR A 196 27.47 -4.55 12.59
C TYR A 196 28.36 -3.72 11.65
N GLY A 197 29.66 -3.59 11.96
CA GLY A 197 30.60 -2.75 11.21
C GLY A 197 30.52 -1.25 11.55
N ALA A 198 29.60 -0.82 12.42
CA ALA A 198 29.52 0.56 12.88
C ALA A 198 30.56 0.81 13.99
N THR A 199 31.52 1.68 13.71
CA THR A 199 32.61 2.04 14.62
C THR A 199 32.35 3.38 15.32
N LEU A 200 32.87 3.54 16.54
CA LEU A 200 32.83 4.83 17.24
C LEU A 200 33.49 5.93 16.38
N GLY A 201 32.93 7.13 16.39
CA GLY A 201 33.33 8.24 15.53
C GLY A 201 32.64 8.30 14.16
N MET A 202 31.87 7.28 13.78
CA MET A 202 31.09 7.27 12.53
C MET A 202 30.01 8.36 12.52
N LYS A 203 29.75 8.96 11.36
CA LYS A 203 28.69 9.94 11.17
C LYS A 203 27.31 9.30 10.97
N PRO A 204 26.21 10.00 11.25
CA PRO A 204 24.85 9.48 11.06
C PRO A 204 24.58 9.00 9.63
N GLU A 205 25.08 9.72 8.62
CA GLU A 205 24.87 9.37 7.22
C GLU A 205 25.54 8.05 6.86
N GLU A 206 26.73 7.80 7.42
CA GLU A 206 27.46 6.54 7.24
C GLU A 206 26.70 5.38 7.89
N LEU A 207 26.16 5.59 9.11
CA LEU A 207 25.36 4.58 9.78
C LEU A 207 24.05 4.29 9.02
N TYR A 208 23.40 5.32 8.47
CA TYR A 208 22.22 5.16 7.63
C TYR A 208 22.53 4.35 6.37
N GLN A 209 23.66 4.62 5.71
CA GLN A 209 24.09 3.83 4.56
C GLN A 209 24.44 2.39 4.94
N LEU A 210 24.89 2.14 6.17
CA LEU A 210 25.23 0.81 6.65
C LEU A 210 23.98 -0.02 7.02
N LEU A 211 23.06 0.56 7.80
CA LEU A 211 21.96 -0.16 8.45
C LEU A 211 20.56 0.20 7.92
N GLY A 212 20.46 1.19 7.04
CA GLY A 212 19.18 1.75 6.59
C GLY A 212 18.57 2.70 7.63
N PRO A 213 17.29 3.07 7.49
CA PRO A 213 16.63 3.95 8.45
C PRO A 213 16.57 3.31 9.84
N ALA A 214 16.65 4.14 10.88
CA ALA A 214 16.41 3.71 12.26
C ALA A 214 14.92 3.38 12.45
N SER A 215 14.62 2.54 13.44
CA SER A 215 13.23 2.24 13.83
C SER A 215 12.64 3.42 14.61
N ILE A 216 13.48 4.08 15.40
CA ILE A 216 13.15 5.31 16.10
C ILE A 216 14.36 6.25 16.17
N GLU A 217 14.12 7.54 16.05
CA GLU A 217 15.09 8.62 16.17
C GLU A 217 14.71 9.52 17.35
N LEU A 218 15.61 9.68 18.31
CA LEU A 218 15.33 10.31 19.59
C LEU A 218 16.31 11.45 19.87
N PRO A 219 15.85 12.70 19.86
CA PRO A 219 16.60 13.82 20.43
C PRO A 219 16.80 13.60 21.93
N LEU A 220 18.04 13.73 22.38
CA LEU A 220 18.43 13.61 23.78
C LEU A 220 18.79 14.99 24.34
N THR A 221 19.00 15.06 25.65
CA THR A 221 19.57 16.26 26.28
C THR A 221 20.99 16.56 25.78
N SER A 222 21.46 17.80 25.95
CA SER A 222 22.84 18.22 25.66
C SER A 222 23.28 18.07 24.19
N GLU A 223 22.38 18.36 23.24
CA GLU A 223 22.63 18.26 21.78
C GLU A 223 22.97 16.84 21.29
N ASN A 224 22.76 15.82 22.12
CA ASN A 224 22.89 14.44 21.72
C ASN A 224 21.61 13.95 21.03
N PHE A 225 21.71 12.85 20.30
CA PHE A 225 20.57 12.10 19.80
C PHE A 225 20.90 10.61 19.77
N ALA A 226 19.86 9.77 19.73
CA ALA A 226 20.00 8.34 19.63
C ALA A 226 19.12 7.77 18.53
N TRP A 227 19.64 6.76 17.85
CA TRP A 227 18.90 5.94 16.90
C TRP A 227 18.71 4.54 17.46
N GLY A 228 17.47 4.08 17.48
CA GLY A 228 17.11 2.72 17.88
C GLY A 228 16.91 1.81 16.68
N TYR A 229 17.62 0.69 16.64
CA TYR A 229 17.47 -0.38 15.65
C TYR A 229 16.85 -1.60 16.34
N GLY A 230 15.60 -1.92 16.00
CA GLY A 230 14.76 -2.78 16.84
C GLY A 230 14.50 -2.16 18.22
N ARG A 231 14.13 -2.99 19.19
CA ARG A 231 13.70 -2.57 20.54
C ARG A 231 14.85 -2.40 21.54
N HIS A 232 16.01 -2.94 21.20
CA HIS A 232 17.11 -3.10 22.15
C HIS A 232 18.41 -2.42 21.74
N LEU A 233 18.72 -2.28 20.45
CA LEU A 233 20.02 -1.76 20.03
C LEU A 233 19.99 -0.24 19.80
N TRP A 234 20.77 0.47 20.60
CA TRP A 234 20.84 1.93 20.59
C TRP A 234 22.20 2.43 20.13
N PHE A 235 22.18 3.39 19.21
CA PHE A 235 23.34 4.13 18.72
C PHE A 235 23.22 5.57 19.19
N VAL A 236 24.13 6.02 20.05
CA VAL A 236 24.10 7.35 20.67
C VAL A 236 25.15 8.24 20.05
N PHE A 237 24.73 9.40 19.57
CA PHE A 237 25.56 10.39 18.91
C PHE A 237 25.78 11.60 19.82
N THR A 238 27.02 12.08 19.82
CA THR A 238 27.42 13.33 20.47
C THR A 238 28.14 14.19 19.45
N LYS A 239 27.68 15.43 19.27
CA LYS A 239 28.24 16.36 18.25
C LYS A 239 28.33 15.70 16.86
N GLU A 240 27.27 15.02 16.44
CA GLU A 240 27.16 14.32 15.14
C GLU A 240 28.14 13.16 14.92
N HIS A 241 28.74 12.60 15.97
CA HIS A 241 29.60 11.44 15.86
C HIS A 241 29.14 10.34 16.82
N LEU A 242 29.19 9.08 16.36
CA LEU A 242 28.77 7.93 17.13
C LEU A 242 29.68 7.76 18.36
N ALA A 243 29.12 8.00 19.54
CA ALA A 243 29.85 7.97 20.81
C ALA A 243 29.65 6.67 21.57
N ALA A 244 28.51 5.99 21.36
CA ALA A 244 28.22 4.72 22.00
C ALA A 244 27.23 3.85 21.22
N ILE A 245 27.33 2.54 21.42
CA ILE A 245 26.41 1.53 20.94
C ILE A 245 26.07 0.59 22.09
N SER A 246 24.80 0.34 22.38
CA SER A 246 24.42 -0.45 23.55
C SER A 246 23.11 -1.21 23.39
N THR A 247 23.01 -2.37 24.04
CA THR A 247 21.74 -3.08 24.27
C THR A 247 21.20 -2.90 25.69
N ASP A 248 21.97 -2.26 26.56
CA ASP A 248 21.77 -2.22 28.02
C ASP A 248 21.11 -0.92 28.47
N PHE A 249 21.62 0.19 27.95
CA PHE A 249 21.05 1.50 28.21
C PHE A 249 20.32 1.99 26.98
N GLY A 250 19.13 2.54 27.22
CA GLY A 250 18.32 3.17 26.20
C GLY A 250 17.45 4.23 26.85
N PRO A 251 17.05 5.26 26.08
CA PRO A 251 16.19 6.32 26.58
C PRO A 251 14.78 5.83 26.96
N LEU A 252 14.31 4.75 26.32
CA LEU A 252 12.94 4.27 26.44
C LEU A 252 12.73 3.27 27.59
N ASN A 253 11.52 3.31 28.16
CA ASN A 253 10.99 2.27 29.05
C ASN A 253 10.33 1.13 28.24
N SER A 254 9.67 0.18 28.91
CA SER A 254 8.96 -0.92 28.25
C SER A 254 7.86 -0.45 27.30
N THR A 255 7.04 0.53 27.72
CA THR A 255 5.98 1.12 26.89
C THR A 255 6.55 1.69 25.60
N GLY A 256 7.60 2.51 25.69
CA GLY A 256 8.25 3.09 24.51
C GLY A 256 8.86 2.04 23.58
N LYS A 257 9.49 1.00 24.13
CA LYS A 257 10.04 -0.11 23.34
C LYS A 257 8.94 -0.89 22.60
N ASN A 258 7.76 -1.05 23.21
CA ASN A 258 6.63 -1.75 22.60
C ASN A 258 5.94 -0.97 21.47
N LEU A 259 6.24 0.32 21.31
CA LEU A 259 5.80 1.09 20.14
C LEU A 259 6.63 0.79 18.89
N ILE A 260 7.85 0.28 19.08
CA ILE A 260 8.75 -0.04 17.97
C ILE A 260 8.37 -1.41 17.44
N ASP A 261 8.06 -1.46 16.15
CA ASP A 261 7.78 -2.72 15.48
C ASP A 261 9.02 -3.62 15.45
N TYR A 262 8.75 -4.91 15.47
CA TYR A 262 9.78 -5.92 15.36
C TYR A 262 10.57 -5.77 14.06
N ARG A 263 11.89 -5.84 14.19
CA ARG A 263 12.82 -5.68 13.07
C ARG A 263 13.77 -6.87 12.96
N ASP A 264 13.59 -7.61 11.88
CA ASP A 264 14.45 -8.73 11.48
C ASP A 264 15.93 -8.32 11.52
N GLY A 265 16.75 -9.19 12.09
CA GLY A 265 18.19 -8.99 12.20
C GLY A 265 18.65 -8.07 13.34
N PHE A 266 17.74 -7.44 14.09
CA PHE A 266 18.09 -6.69 15.31
C PHE A 266 17.41 -7.24 16.57
N ASP A 267 16.12 -7.59 16.49
CA ASP A 267 15.33 -7.99 17.66
C ASP A 267 15.55 -9.45 18.11
N ASP A 268 16.09 -10.31 17.25
CA ASP A 268 16.40 -11.72 17.59
C ASP A 268 17.71 -11.89 18.38
N ALA A 269 18.39 -10.79 18.69
CA ALA A 269 19.73 -10.78 19.27
C ALA A 269 20.73 -11.69 18.49
N PRO A 270 20.87 -11.55 17.16
CA PRO A 270 21.78 -12.40 16.38
C PRO A 270 23.27 -12.08 16.63
N TRP A 271 23.56 -11.14 17.53
CA TRP A 271 24.91 -10.61 17.70
C TRP A 271 25.85 -11.58 18.42
N LEU A 272 27.12 -11.54 17.99
CA LEU A 272 28.20 -12.38 18.48
C LEU A 272 29.39 -11.52 18.90
N ILE A 273 29.82 -11.61 20.17
CA ILE A 273 31.07 -10.95 20.59
C ILE A 273 32.26 -11.64 19.94
N ASN A 274 33.06 -10.87 19.22
CA ASN A 274 34.21 -11.32 18.42
C ASN A 274 33.86 -12.52 17.50
N GLY A 275 32.61 -12.59 17.02
CA GLY A 275 32.11 -13.66 16.16
C GLY A 275 31.96 -15.03 16.85
N LYS A 276 32.08 -15.12 18.18
CA LYS A 276 32.15 -16.41 18.91
C LYS A 276 31.16 -16.57 20.05
N ILE A 277 30.79 -15.48 20.71
CA ILE A 277 30.04 -15.53 21.97
C ILE A 277 28.63 -15.01 21.73
N ALA A 278 27.66 -15.91 21.78
CA ALA A 278 26.26 -15.60 21.53
C ALA A 278 25.50 -15.18 22.79
N TYR A 279 24.34 -14.57 22.60
CA TYR A 279 23.36 -14.31 23.67
C TYR A 279 23.10 -15.58 24.50
N ARG A 280 22.96 -15.41 25.83
CA ARG A 280 22.82 -16.47 26.83
C ARG A 280 24.00 -17.44 26.97
N THR A 281 25.19 -17.10 26.47
CA THR A 281 26.41 -17.88 26.80
C THR A 281 26.75 -17.75 28.30
N PRO A 282 27.03 -18.86 29.01
CA PRO A 282 27.46 -18.82 30.41
C PRO A 282 28.74 -18.02 30.62
N ILE A 283 28.81 -17.27 31.72
CA ILE A 283 29.98 -16.44 32.05
C ILE A 283 31.30 -17.21 32.07
N THR A 284 31.29 -18.48 32.49
CA THR A 284 32.47 -19.35 32.52
C THR A 284 33.00 -19.62 31.12
N GLN A 285 32.11 -19.90 30.17
CA GLN A 285 32.45 -20.09 28.77
C GLN A 285 32.88 -18.77 28.11
N VAL A 286 32.27 -17.64 28.47
CA VAL A 286 32.71 -16.31 28.00
C VAL A 286 34.16 -16.04 28.43
N LEU A 287 34.47 -16.21 29.71
CA LEU A 287 35.83 -16.02 30.26
C LEU A 287 36.85 -16.92 29.57
N HIS A 288 36.51 -18.20 29.39
CA HIS A 288 37.37 -19.16 28.70
C HIS A 288 37.62 -18.75 27.24
N THR A 289 36.56 -18.38 26.50
CA THR A 289 36.63 -18.01 25.08
C THR A 289 37.45 -16.73 24.85
N LEU A 290 37.36 -15.77 25.77
CA LEU A 290 38.13 -14.52 25.72
C LEU A 290 39.55 -14.68 26.28
N GLY A 291 39.91 -15.84 26.82
CA GLY A 291 41.23 -16.08 27.42
C GLY A 291 41.50 -15.22 28.66
N LEU A 292 40.45 -14.73 29.32
CA LEU A 292 40.57 -13.87 30.49
C LEU A 292 40.80 -14.73 31.73
N LYS A 293 41.91 -14.48 32.46
CA LYS A 293 42.01 -14.91 33.87
C LYS A 293 40.89 -14.21 34.63
N GLN A 294 40.29 -14.83 35.66
CA GLN A 294 39.14 -14.28 36.42
C GLN A 294 39.34 -12.82 36.87
N THR A 295 39.08 -11.86 35.99
CA THR A 295 39.22 -10.43 36.24
C THR A 295 37.84 -9.84 36.11
N LYS A 296 37.03 -10.00 37.15
CA LYS A 296 35.88 -9.12 37.38
C LYS A 296 36.14 -8.21 38.56
N LYS A 297 36.10 -6.92 38.28
CA LYS A 297 35.69 -5.90 39.25
C LYS A 297 34.18 -5.68 38.97
N GLY A 298 33.33 -6.22 39.84
CA GLY A 298 31.85 -6.08 39.78
C GLY A 298 31.13 -7.37 39.41
N SER A 299 30.11 -7.77 40.17
CA SER A 299 29.47 -9.10 40.07
C SER A 299 28.83 -9.40 38.70
N ASN A 300 28.34 -8.38 37.97
CA ASN A 300 27.44 -8.59 36.82
C ASN A 300 28.00 -8.13 35.46
N HIS A 301 29.24 -7.64 35.37
CA HIS A 301 29.79 -7.09 34.11
C HIS A 301 31.23 -7.55 33.83
N LEU A 302 31.56 -7.85 32.57
CA LEU A 302 32.95 -8.00 32.08
C LEU A 302 33.31 -6.78 31.24
N GLN A 303 34.54 -6.28 31.36
CA GLN A 303 35.01 -5.15 30.58
C GLN A 303 36.27 -5.51 29.80
N LEU A 304 36.23 -5.25 28.50
CA LEU A 304 37.36 -5.26 27.59
C LEU A 304 37.69 -3.81 27.24
N SER A 305 38.98 -3.47 27.15
CA SER A 305 39.41 -2.12 26.80
C SER A 305 40.56 -2.16 25.82
N ASP A 306 40.57 -1.22 24.88
CA ASP A 306 41.71 -0.92 24.02
C ASP A 306 41.81 0.60 23.81
N GLY A 307 42.86 1.22 24.36
CA GLY A 307 42.98 2.67 24.45
C GLY A 307 41.85 3.30 25.26
N ASP A 308 41.12 4.23 24.64
CA ASP A 308 39.93 4.88 25.19
C ASP A 308 38.64 4.10 24.92
N ARG A 309 38.66 3.06 24.07
CA ARG A 309 37.50 2.26 23.72
C ARG A 309 37.24 1.21 24.80
N GLN A 310 35.97 1.07 25.19
CA GLN A 310 35.51 0.09 26.17
C GLN A 310 34.36 -0.73 25.60
N LEU A 311 34.47 -2.06 25.70
CA LEU A 311 33.40 -3.01 25.44
C LEU A 311 33.03 -3.69 26.76
N VAL A 312 31.85 -3.36 27.28
CA VAL A 312 31.30 -3.95 28.50
C VAL A 312 30.27 -5.01 28.11
N LEU A 313 30.38 -6.20 28.71
CA LEU A 313 29.46 -7.32 28.57
C LEU A 313 28.67 -7.47 29.86
N ASN A 314 27.35 -7.58 29.76
CA ASN A 314 26.41 -7.62 30.87
C ASN A 314 25.87 -9.02 31.07
N PHE A 315 25.67 -9.39 32.34
CA PHE A 315 25.22 -10.71 32.74
C PHE A 315 24.08 -10.61 33.74
N ASP A 316 23.02 -11.35 33.48
CA ASP A 316 21.93 -11.55 34.43
C ASP A 316 21.98 -12.97 34.99
N THR A 317 21.52 -13.11 36.23
CA THR A 317 21.49 -14.40 36.92
C THR A 317 20.13 -15.03 36.76
N PHE A 318 20.10 -16.21 36.13
CA PHE A 318 18.88 -16.98 35.92
C PHE A 318 18.86 -18.18 36.87
N SER A 319 17.75 -18.36 37.56
CA SER A 319 17.47 -19.62 38.27
C SER A 319 16.51 -20.43 37.41
N GLN A 320 16.90 -21.65 37.05
CA GLN A 320 15.93 -22.60 36.51
C GLN A 320 15.05 -23.09 37.68
N SER A 321 13.76 -23.25 37.45
CA SER A 321 12.83 -23.78 38.46
C SER A 321 13.33 -25.13 39.01
N GLY A 322 13.56 -25.22 40.33
CA GLY A 322 14.05 -26.43 41.02
C GLY A 322 15.29 -26.18 41.89
N GLU A 323 16.07 -27.24 42.15
CA GLU A 323 17.34 -27.21 42.91
C GLU A 323 18.57 -26.76 42.09
N ALA A 324 18.36 -26.33 40.84
CA ALA A 324 19.46 -25.91 39.97
C ALA A 324 20.14 -24.65 40.52
N LYS A 325 21.48 -24.65 40.55
CA LYS A 325 22.25 -23.47 40.95
C LYS A 325 21.99 -22.34 39.96
N PRO A 326 21.78 -21.09 40.44
CA PRO A 326 21.66 -19.94 39.57
C PRO A 326 22.89 -19.80 38.66
N GLU A 327 22.66 -19.52 37.38
CA GLU A 327 23.72 -19.34 36.38
C GLU A 327 23.69 -17.92 35.83
N SER A 328 24.85 -17.28 35.74
CA SER A 328 24.98 -15.96 35.13
C SER A 328 25.20 -16.09 33.62
N LEU A 329 24.22 -15.61 32.85
CA LEU A 329 24.20 -15.69 31.40
C LEU A 329 24.42 -14.32 30.78
N PHE A 330 25.14 -14.28 29.67
CA PHE A 330 25.40 -13.05 28.93
C PHE A 330 24.10 -12.52 28.30
N THR A 331 23.73 -11.28 28.61
CA THR A 331 22.42 -10.70 28.19
C THR A 331 22.52 -9.41 27.38
N GLY A 332 23.67 -8.75 27.34
CA GLY A 332 23.80 -7.52 26.57
C GLY A 332 25.20 -6.94 26.57
N PHE A 333 25.44 -5.91 25.77
CA PHE A 333 26.74 -5.27 25.67
C PHE A 333 26.61 -3.74 25.60
N SER A 334 27.74 -3.06 25.76
CA SER A 334 27.90 -1.63 25.53
C SER A 334 29.31 -1.34 25.01
N LEU A 335 29.40 -0.66 23.87
CA LEU A 335 30.63 -0.15 23.27
C LEU A 335 30.64 1.37 23.36
N TYR A 336 31.65 1.97 23.99
CA TYR A 336 31.75 3.44 24.13
C TYR A 336 33.19 3.89 24.43
N GLN A 337 33.45 5.20 24.33
CA GLN A 337 34.71 5.81 24.79
C GLN A 337 34.62 6.29 26.25
N ASP A 338 33.69 7.20 26.54
CA ASP A 338 33.47 7.72 27.90
C ASP A 338 31.99 7.65 28.28
N ARG A 339 31.64 6.70 29.15
CA ARG A 339 30.26 6.53 29.63
C ARG A 339 29.73 7.74 30.40
N LYS A 340 30.60 8.51 31.09
CA LYS A 340 30.15 9.65 31.89
C LYS A 340 29.71 10.84 31.04
N ALA A 341 30.27 10.94 29.83
CA ALA A 341 29.89 11.96 28.85
C ALA A 341 28.55 11.64 28.15
N LEU A 342 28.06 10.39 28.27
CA LEU A 342 26.80 9.98 27.65
C LEU A 342 25.61 10.42 28.49
N SER A 343 24.80 11.34 27.94
CA SER A 343 23.44 11.55 28.43
C SER A 343 22.46 10.85 27.51
N VAL A 344 21.69 9.91 28.05
CA VAL A 344 20.66 9.12 27.35
C VAL A 344 19.25 9.52 27.76
N GLN A 345 19.10 10.67 28.41
CA GLN A 345 17.80 11.20 28.78
C GLN A 345 17.13 11.81 27.55
N GLY A 346 15.91 11.34 27.25
CA GLY A 346 15.08 11.88 26.17
C GLY A 346 14.78 13.35 26.40
N LYS A 347 14.84 14.16 25.34
CA LYS A 347 14.50 15.57 25.42
C LYS A 347 12.99 15.73 25.51
N GLN A 348 12.52 16.52 26.48
CA GLN A 348 11.10 16.75 26.72
C GLN A 348 10.82 18.26 26.79
N PRO A 349 9.88 18.79 25.99
CA PRO A 349 9.36 20.14 26.19
C PRO A 349 8.54 20.20 27.49
N SER A 350 8.48 21.36 28.14
CA SER A 350 7.58 21.55 29.28
C SER A 350 6.12 21.57 28.84
N THR A 351 5.19 21.20 29.73
CA THR A 351 3.75 21.25 29.47
C THR A 351 3.28 22.65 29.08
N ASP A 352 3.85 23.70 29.68
CA ASP A 352 3.57 25.09 29.31
C ASP A 352 3.98 25.40 27.85
N THR A 353 5.11 24.85 27.40
CA THR A 353 5.58 25.01 26.02
C THR A 353 4.69 24.26 25.03
N LEU A 354 4.06 23.16 25.45
CA LEU A 354 3.09 22.40 24.65
C LEU A 354 1.66 22.99 24.70
N SER A 355 1.33 23.79 25.72
CA SER A 355 -0.04 24.25 25.96
C SER A 355 -0.74 24.91 24.76
N PRO A 356 -0.08 25.76 23.94
CA PRO A 356 -0.72 26.31 22.74
C PRO A 356 -1.07 25.23 21.70
N LEU A 357 -0.18 24.25 21.51
CA LEU A 357 -0.40 23.13 20.62
C LEU A 357 -1.55 22.24 21.15
N LEU A 358 -1.52 21.87 22.43
CA LEU A 358 -2.54 21.01 23.04
C LEU A 358 -3.96 21.55 22.83
N LYS A 359 -4.16 22.87 22.92
CA LYS A 359 -5.45 23.52 22.62
C LYS A 359 -5.90 23.33 21.16
N GLN A 360 -4.98 23.38 20.21
CA GLN A 360 -5.25 23.15 18.78
C GLN A 360 -5.50 21.67 18.46
N LEU A 361 -4.97 20.77 19.29
CA LEU A 361 -5.16 19.32 19.18
C LEU A 361 -6.46 18.83 19.86
N THR A 362 -7.29 19.73 20.40
CA THR A 362 -8.57 19.33 21.00
C THR A 362 -9.63 19.05 19.94
N PRO A 363 -10.58 18.14 20.22
CA PRO A 363 -11.69 17.91 19.29
C PRO A 363 -12.56 19.16 19.08
N SER A 364 -12.73 19.98 20.12
CA SER A 364 -13.50 21.24 20.08
C SER A 364 -12.84 22.37 19.29
N TYR A 365 -11.59 22.21 18.82
CA TYR A 365 -10.90 23.25 18.09
C TYR A 365 -11.50 23.44 16.69
N SER A 366 -11.97 24.66 16.40
CA SER A 366 -12.64 25.03 15.14
C SER A 366 -11.73 25.71 14.11
N GLY A 367 -10.46 25.95 14.44
CA GLY A 367 -9.48 26.53 13.52
C GLY A 367 -8.73 25.49 12.69
N GLU A 368 -7.81 25.95 11.85
CA GLU A 368 -6.91 25.08 11.10
C GLU A 368 -5.87 24.43 12.04
N ARG A 369 -5.82 23.10 12.04
CA ARG A 369 -4.86 22.34 12.85
C ARG A 369 -3.46 22.46 12.26
N PRO A 370 -2.40 22.52 13.10
CA PRO A 370 -1.05 22.72 12.61
C PRO A 370 -0.56 21.51 11.81
N GLY A 371 0.02 21.78 10.65
CA GLY A 371 0.66 20.75 9.83
C GLY A 371 2.03 20.31 10.35
N LEU A 372 2.55 19.19 9.84
CA LEU A 372 3.83 18.61 10.27
C LEU A 372 4.97 19.62 10.17
N LYS A 373 5.11 20.32 9.05
CA LYS A 373 6.18 21.31 8.84
C LYS A 373 6.14 22.45 9.86
N GLN A 374 4.94 22.90 10.22
CA GLN A 374 4.76 23.95 11.23
C GLN A 374 5.16 23.46 12.62
N ILE A 375 4.80 22.22 12.95
CA ILE A 375 5.19 21.60 14.23
C ILE A 375 6.70 21.39 14.27
N GLN A 376 7.32 20.85 13.23
CA GLN A 376 8.78 20.67 13.15
C GLN A 376 9.55 21.98 13.33
N LYS A 377 9.04 23.07 12.76
CA LYS A 377 9.63 24.41 12.95
C LYS A 377 9.52 24.90 14.39
N THR A 378 8.38 24.66 15.04
CA THR A 378 8.13 25.09 16.42
C THR A 378 8.86 24.19 17.44
N TYR A 379 8.96 22.90 17.14
CA TYR A 379 9.49 21.85 18.00
C TYR A 379 10.55 21.03 17.23
N PRO A 380 11.72 21.60 16.93
CA PRO A 380 12.73 20.96 16.08
C PRO A 380 13.37 19.71 16.70
N THR A 381 13.13 19.46 17.99
CA THR A 381 13.63 18.28 18.71
C THR A 381 12.55 17.28 19.06
N MET A 382 11.58 17.12 18.16
CA MET A 382 10.62 16.02 18.21
C MET A 382 11.28 14.70 17.82
N ALA A 383 10.90 13.63 18.50
CA ALA A 383 11.33 12.29 18.17
C ALA A 383 10.50 11.74 17.00
N LYS A 384 11.07 10.80 16.26
CA LYS A 384 10.41 10.13 15.12
C LYS A 384 10.41 8.62 15.34
N LEU A 385 9.23 8.02 15.47
CA LEU A 385 9.01 6.58 15.37
C LEU A 385 8.74 6.25 13.91
N ALA A 386 9.76 5.77 13.20
CA ALA A 386 9.72 5.58 11.76
C ALA A 386 9.21 4.20 11.34
N ILE A 387 9.31 3.20 12.22
CA ILE A 387 8.89 1.83 11.97
C ILE A 387 7.96 1.40 13.12
N SER A 388 6.66 1.40 12.84
CA SER A 388 5.60 0.92 13.73
C SER A 388 4.45 0.29 12.94
N GLY A 389 3.60 -0.48 13.61
CA GLY A 389 2.53 -1.23 12.96
C GLY A 389 1.46 -0.36 12.33
N ASP A 390 1.41 0.92 12.73
CA ASP A 390 0.49 1.93 12.20
C ASP A 390 1.24 3.05 11.47
N GLY A 391 2.45 2.81 10.95
CA GLY A 391 3.21 3.79 10.14
C GLY A 391 4.10 4.73 10.94
N GLU A 392 4.33 5.94 10.44
CA GLU A 392 5.24 6.90 11.08
C GLU A 392 4.53 7.76 12.13
N TRP A 393 5.12 7.85 13.32
CA TRP A 393 4.65 8.69 14.41
C TRP A 393 5.70 9.69 14.83
N TRP A 394 5.23 10.86 15.25
CA TRP A 394 6.03 11.95 15.74
C TRP A 394 5.78 12.15 17.23
N LEU A 395 6.83 12.07 18.03
CA LEU A 395 6.75 12.02 19.48
C LEU A 395 7.21 13.36 20.05
N LEU A 396 6.31 14.06 20.73
CA LEU A 396 6.55 15.36 21.36
C LEU A 396 6.58 15.20 22.87
N GLY A 397 7.78 15.10 23.41
CA GLY A 397 7.97 14.79 24.82
C GLY A 397 7.63 13.34 25.13
N ASN A 398 7.12 13.10 26.33
CA ASN A 398 7.00 11.75 26.86
C ASN A 398 5.65 11.08 26.56
N HIS A 399 4.60 11.89 26.41
CA HIS A 399 3.21 11.42 26.45
C HIS A 399 2.46 11.69 25.14
N LEU A 400 2.88 12.67 24.33
CA LEU A 400 2.16 13.11 23.14
C LEU A 400 2.75 12.52 21.86
N GLN A 401 1.92 11.87 21.06
CA GLN A 401 2.25 11.27 19.78
C GLN A 401 1.32 11.82 18.70
N LEU A 402 1.86 12.19 17.56
CA LEU A 402 1.13 12.76 16.44
C LEU A 402 1.39 11.95 15.18
N LYS A 403 0.34 11.72 14.40
CA LYS A 403 0.43 11.06 13.10
C LYS A 403 -0.04 12.01 12.01
N PHE A 404 0.72 12.05 10.92
CA PHE A 404 0.42 12.90 9.78
C PHE A 404 0.33 12.07 8.52
N ASP A 405 -0.61 12.44 7.67
CA ASP A 405 -0.61 12.05 6.26
C ASP A 405 -0.03 13.22 5.47
N ASP A 406 1.21 13.04 5.02
CA ASP A 406 2.09 14.10 4.51
C ASP A 406 2.25 15.26 5.51
N ASP A 407 1.51 16.35 5.33
CA ASP A 407 1.56 17.55 6.18
C ASP A 407 0.28 17.70 7.02
N THR A 408 -0.73 16.84 6.83
CA THR A 408 -2.05 16.97 7.47
C THR A 408 -2.10 16.11 8.73
N LEU A 409 -2.46 16.70 9.87
CA LEU A 409 -2.63 15.96 11.11
C LEU A 409 -3.83 15.02 11.00
N HIS A 410 -3.57 13.72 11.15
CA HIS A 410 -4.60 12.68 11.06
C HIS A 410 -4.94 12.08 12.42
N LYS A 411 -3.93 11.92 13.31
CA LYS A 411 -4.15 11.28 14.60
C LYS A 411 -3.33 11.93 15.71
N VAL A 412 -3.94 12.02 16.89
CA VAL A 412 -3.30 12.42 18.14
C VAL A 412 -3.47 11.26 19.11
N ARG A 413 -2.37 10.84 19.73
CA ARG A 413 -2.40 9.89 20.84
C ARG A 413 -1.69 10.49 22.02
N VAL A 414 -2.31 10.41 23.18
CA VAL A 414 -1.70 10.78 24.45
C VAL A 414 -1.83 9.58 25.38
N ALA A 415 -0.72 9.17 26.00
CA ALA A 415 -0.68 7.92 26.76
C ALA A 415 0.42 7.95 27.83
N SER A 416 0.58 6.84 28.54
CA SER A 416 1.70 6.61 29.46
C SER A 416 3.06 6.95 28.81
N GLY A 417 3.99 7.43 29.64
CA GLY A 417 5.27 7.94 29.16
C GLY A 417 6.10 6.85 28.49
N ILE A 418 6.85 7.22 27.45
CA ILE A 418 7.74 6.32 26.69
C ILE A 418 9.19 6.28 27.22
N TYR A 419 9.60 7.30 27.98
CA TYR A 419 10.93 7.44 28.55
C TYR A 419 10.97 6.90 30.00
N GLN A 420 12.18 6.56 30.47
CA GLN A 420 12.43 6.04 31.83
C GLN A 420 11.94 6.97 32.97
N GLN A 421 11.78 8.26 32.71
CA GLN A 421 11.39 9.28 33.70
C GLN A 421 9.91 9.67 33.60
N ALA A 422 9.04 8.73 33.23
CA ALA A 422 7.61 9.00 33.14
C ALA A 422 6.98 9.39 34.48
N SER A 423 6.04 10.33 34.44
CA SER A 423 5.28 10.83 35.59
C SER A 423 3.81 10.91 35.22
N ASP A 424 2.96 10.22 35.98
CA ASP A 424 1.51 10.23 35.78
C ASP A 424 0.89 11.61 36.03
N ALA A 425 1.53 12.43 36.87
CA ALA A 425 1.12 13.81 37.09
C ALA A 425 1.26 14.67 35.83
N ALA A 426 2.32 14.44 35.03
CA ALA A 426 2.50 15.14 33.76
C ALA A 426 1.42 14.73 32.75
N LEU A 427 1.08 13.44 32.70
CA LEU A 427 -0.01 12.95 31.84
C LEU A 427 -1.35 13.60 32.18
N THR A 428 -1.67 13.70 33.47
CA THR A 428 -2.90 14.37 33.93
C THR A 428 -2.93 15.85 33.55
N GLU A 429 -1.80 16.55 33.66
CA GLU A 429 -1.70 17.95 33.25
C GLU A 429 -1.98 18.13 31.74
N LEU A 430 -1.56 17.19 30.90
CA LEU A 430 -1.85 17.22 29.46
C LEU A 430 -3.37 17.11 29.20
N TRP A 431 -4.07 16.23 29.92
CA TRP A 431 -5.53 16.10 29.83
C TRP A 431 -6.26 17.39 30.15
N ASP A 432 -5.87 18.04 31.24
CA ASP A 432 -6.44 19.31 31.66
C ASP A 432 -6.25 20.40 30.60
N LYS A 433 -5.06 20.49 29.98
CA LYS A 433 -4.79 21.46 28.90
C LYS A 433 -5.57 21.17 27.63
N MET A 434 -5.92 19.91 27.38
CA MET A 434 -6.77 19.50 26.27
C MET A 434 -8.27 19.59 26.58
N ALA A 435 -8.66 20.01 27.80
CA ALA A 435 -10.04 20.02 28.25
C ALA A 435 -10.74 18.65 28.11
N ILE A 436 -9.99 17.58 28.33
CA ILE A 436 -10.49 16.20 28.36
C ILE A 436 -10.55 15.76 29.82
N PRO A 437 -11.74 15.40 30.35
CA PRO A 437 -11.86 14.86 31.70
C PRO A 437 -11.05 13.57 31.85
N SER A 438 -10.27 13.49 32.92
CA SER A 438 -9.48 12.30 33.25
C SER A 438 -10.28 11.17 33.90
N GLN A 439 -11.55 11.41 34.28
CA GLN A 439 -12.45 10.41 34.86
C GLN A 439 -13.57 10.04 33.89
N LYS A 440 -13.97 8.76 33.90
CA LYS A 440 -14.92 8.19 32.96
C LYS A 440 -16.31 8.83 33.03
N ASP A 441 -16.91 8.92 34.22
CA ASP A 441 -18.20 9.55 34.47
C ASP A 441 -18.28 10.99 33.93
N LYS A 442 -17.22 11.77 34.13
CA LYS A 442 -17.11 13.15 33.66
C LYS A 442 -16.98 13.24 32.15
N LEU A 443 -16.27 12.31 31.51
CA LEU A 443 -16.19 12.25 30.04
C LEU A 443 -17.58 11.93 29.45
N LEU A 444 -18.26 10.91 29.99
CA LEU A 444 -19.62 10.54 29.57
C LEU A 444 -20.62 11.68 29.76
N ALA A 445 -20.48 12.46 30.84
CA ALA A 445 -21.30 13.65 31.05
C ALA A 445 -21.01 14.80 30.06
N GLN A 446 -19.77 14.91 29.57
CA GLN A 446 -19.37 15.94 28.60
C GLN A 446 -19.83 15.61 27.17
N PHE A 447 -19.91 14.34 26.80
CA PHE A 447 -20.21 13.90 25.43
C PHE A 447 -21.50 13.06 25.37
N GLN A 448 -22.60 13.67 24.92
CA GLN A 448 -23.92 13.01 24.88
C GLN A 448 -23.99 11.80 23.93
N GLN A 449 -23.11 11.74 22.92
CA GLN A 449 -23.01 10.64 21.95
C GLN A 449 -21.96 9.60 22.34
N ALA A 450 -21.39 9.68 23.55
CA ALA A 450 -20.39 8.73 24.01
C ALA A 450 -21.00 7.34 24.18
N ASN A 451 -20.28 6.34 23.69
CA ASN A 451 -20.59 4.93 23.87
C ASN A 451 -19.65 4.33 24.92
N ASP A 452 -20.22 3.76 25.98
CA ASP A 452 -19.45 3.12 27.06
C ASP A 452 -19.19 1.65 26.71
N GLU A 453 -17.93 1.33 26.46
CA GLU A 453 -17.41 0.01 26.13
C GLU A 453 -16.52 -0.50 27.28
N PHE A 454 -17.08 -0.53 28.48
CA PHE A 454 -16.47 -1.03 29.72
C PHE A 454 -15.20 -0.27 30.14
N ASP A 455 -14.02 -0.66 29.68
CA ASP A 455 -12.73 -0.01 29.97
C ASP A 455 -12.39 1.05 28.93
N SER A 456 -13.30 1.34 28.00
CA SER A 456 -13.13 2.36 26.99
C SER A 456 -14.42 3.15 26.75
N VAL A 457 -14.26 4.39 26.30
CA VAL A 457 -15.35 5.26 25.87
C VAL A 457 -15.05 5.73 24.46
N ASP A 458 -15.97 5.43 23.54
CA ASP A 458 -15.89 5.78 22.13
C ASP A 458 -16.83 6.94 21.83
N ILE A 459 -16.32 7.96 21.13
CA ILE A 459 -17.10 9.11 20.67
C ILE A 459 -16.86 9.25 19.17
N TYR A 460 -17.94 9.35 18.41
CA TYR A 460 -17.89 9.54 16.96
C TYR A 460 -18.69 10.78 16.56
N GLU A 461 -18.01 11.73 15.92
CA GLU A 461 -18.57 12.99 15.44
C GLU A 461 -18.27 13.18 13.95
N GLU A 462 -18.88 14.19 13.32
CA GLU A 462 -18.72 14.41 11.87
C GLU A 462 -17.28 14.68 11.42
N SER A 463 -16.42 15.21 12.30
CA SER A 463 -15.05 15.65 11.97
C SER A 463 -13.95 14.94 12.76
N TYR A 464 -14.32 14.04 13.68
CA TYR A 464 -13.36 13.26 14.46
C TYR A 464 -13.99 12.03 15.10
N SER A 465 -13.13 11.07 15.46
CA SER A 465 -13.45 10.04 16.45
C SER A 465 -12.48 10.12 17.62
N LEU A 466 -12.95 9.79 18.81
CA LEU A 466 -12.16 9.78 20.04
C LEU A 466 -12.37 8.46 20.78
N VAL A 467 -11.27 7.84 21.20
CA VAL A 467 -11.26 6.63 22.03
C VAL A 467 -10.49 6.94 23.31
N ALA A 468 -11.16 6.88 24.45
CA ALA A 468 -10.58 7.09 25.77
C ALA A 468 -10.55 5.77 26.53
N LYS A 469 -9.38 5.35 27.05
CA LYS A 469 -9.20 4.08 27.77
C LYS A 469 -8.88 4.29 29.24
N TYR A 470 -9.50 3.48 30.09
CA TYR A 470 -9.53 3.62 31.54
C TYR A 470 -8.98 2.37 32.24
N ASP A 471 -8.34 2.56 33.39
CA ASP A 471 -7.64 1.50 34.13
C ASP A 471 -8.57 0.43 34.75
N SER A 472 -9.88 0.65 34.72
CA SER A 472 -10.91 -0.28 35.16
C SER A 472 -12.26 0.04 34.51
N TYR A 473 -13.30 -0.72 34.89
CA TYR A 473 -14.67 -0.54 34.41
C TYR A 473 -15.49 0.44 35.26
N ASP A 474 -14.93 0.91 36.37
CA ASP A 474 -15.62 1.74 37.36
C ASP A 474 -15.89 3.16 36.82
N ASP A 475 -16.94 3.81 37.32
CA ASP A 475 -17.35 5.15 36.87
C ASP A 475 -16.28 6.23 37.16
N ASP A 476 -15.49 6.05 38.21
CA ASP A 476 -14.41 6.96 38.62
C ASP A 476 -13.02 6.56 38.11
N ALA A 477 -12.95 5.57 37.21
CA ALA A 477 -11.72 5.04 36.62
C ALA A 477 -10.86 6.13 35.96
N ALA A 478 -9.54 5.94 36.00
CA ALA A 478 -8.58 6.94 35.54
C ALA A 478 -8.17 6.72 34.08
N LEU A 479 -8.22 7.80 33.28
CA LEU A 479 -7.80 7.83 31.89
C LEU A 479 -6.28 7.59 31.78
N TYR A 480 -5.89 6.51 31.10
CA TYR A 480 -4.47 6.21 30.85
C TYR A 480 -4.07 6.37 29.38
N GLU A 481 -5.03 6.39 28.46
CA GLU A 481 -4.77 6.58 27.02
C GLU A 481 -5.95 7.28 26.33
N LEU A 482 -5.64 8.24 25.46
CA LEU A 482 -6.58 8.92 24.59
C LEU A 482 -6.06 8.86 23.16
N GLU A 483 -6.91 8.47 22.22
CA GLU A 483 -6.66 8.56 20.80
C GLU A 483 -7.75 9.40 20.13
N ILE A 484 -7.35 10.38 19.32
CA ILE A 484 -8.24 11.21 18.51
C ILE A 484 -7.83 11.04 17.05
N THR A 485 -8.78 10.66 16.19
CA THR A 485 -8.58 10.57 14.74
C THR A 485 -9.43 11.64 14.05
N TYR A 486 -8.84 12.35 13.09
CA TYR A 486 -9.46 13.45 12.33
C TYR A 486 -9.74 13.03 10.89
N PHE A 487 -10.86 13.48 10.31
CA PHE A 487 -11.32 13.14 8.95
C PHE A 487 -11.54 14.37 8.06
#